data_AF-A0A6V7KTH0-F1
#
_entry.id   AF-A0A6V7KTH0-F1
#
_cell.length_a   1.000
_cell.length_b   1.000
_cell.length_c   1.000
_cell.angle_alpha   90.00
_cell.angle_beta   90.00
_cell.angle_gamma   90.00
#
_symmetry.space_group_name_H-M   'P 1'
#
loop_
_entity.id
_entity.type
_entity.pdbx_description
1 polymer ?
#
loop_
_entity_poly.entity_id
_entity_poly.type
_entity_poly.pdbx_seq_one_letter_code
_entity_poly.pdbx_strand_id
1 'polypeptide(L)' 'VYSGLTYKLTLEFPHSYPYSAPIVRFVTRCFHPNVDPAGNICLDILKDKWSALYDVRTILLSIQSLLG' A
#
# COMPACT_ATOMS: atom_id res chain seq x y z
N VAL A 1 -2.33 9.37 -15.89
CA VAL A 1 -0.89 9.24 -16.23
C VAL A 1 -0.38 7.81 -16.06
N TYR A 2 -0.90 7.05 -15.09
CA TYR A 2 -0.50 5.66 -14.84
C TYR A 2 -1.35 4.59 -15.54
N SER A 3 -2.26 5.00 -16.43
CA SER A 3 -3.16 4.09 -17.14
C SER A 3 -2.38 3.15 -18.08
N GLY A 4 -2.64 1.84 -17.97
CA GLY A 4 -1.97 0.80 -18.74
C GLY A 4 -0.66 0.28 -18.14
N LEU A 5 -0.18 0.85 -17.03
CA LEU A 5 1.02 0.36 -16.34
C LEU A 5 0.67 -0.75 -15.34
N THR A 6 1.51 -1.78 -15.31
CA THR A 6 1.38 -2.89 -14.35
C THR A 6 2.43 -2.73 -13.26
N TYR A 7 1.97 -2.61 -12.01
CA TYR A 7 2.83 -2.51 -10.84
C TYR A 7 2.79 -3.80 -10.03
N LYS A 8 3.95 -4.25 -9.57
CA LYS A 8 4.06 -5.36 -8.62
C LYS A 8 4.17 -4.80 -7.20
N LEU A 9 3.44 -5.43 -6.28
CA LEU A 9 3.37 -5.07 -4.87
C LEU A 9 3.73 -6.30 -4.03
N THR A 10 4.47 -6.10 -2.94
CA THR A 10 4.70 -7.10 -1.91
C THR A 10 3.92 -6.69 -0.67
N LEU A 11 3.19 -7.64 -0.08
CA LEU A 11 2.51 -7.48 1.20
C LEU A 11 3.15 -8.44 2.19
N GLU A 12 3.77 -7.89 3.23
CA GLU A 12 4.35 -8.64 4.33
C GLU A 12 3.45 -8.50 5.56
N PHE A 13 2.91 -9.63 6.03
CA PHE A 13 2.03 -9.67 7.19
C PHE A 13 2.85 -9.93 8.46
N PRO A 14 2.90 -8.99 9.41
CA PRO A 14 3.60 -9.20 10.67
C PRO A 14 2.86 -10.21 11.56
N HIS A 15 3.55 -10.79 12.53
CA HIS A 15 2.95 -11.67 13.54
C HIS A 15 1.84 -11.00 14.37
N SER A 16 1.85 -9.68 14.44
CA SER A 16 0.84 -8.86 15.12
C SER A 16 -0.37 -8.52 14.25
N TYR A 17 -0.43 -9.00 13.01
CA TYR A 17 -1.63 -8.88 12.18
C TYR A 17 -2.79 -9.66 12.83
N PRO A 18 -4.02 -9.10 12.91
CA PRO A 18 -4.51 -7.87 12.26
C PRO A 18 -4.39 -6.59 13.10
N TYR A 19 -3.84 -6.62 14.31
CA TYR A 19 -3.66 -5.44 15.16
C TYR A 19 -2.65 -4.44 14.58
N SER A 20 -1.63 -4.92 13.88
CA SER A 20 -0.70 -4.08 13.10
C SER A 20 -0.98 -4.17 11.61
N ALA A 21 -0.78 -3.05 10.90
CA ALA A 21 -0.91 -3.00 9.46
C ALA A 21 0.12 -3.92 8.77
N PRO A 22 -0.25 -4.57 7.66
CA PRO A 22 0.73 -5.24 6.81
C PRO A 22 1.63 -4.20 6.15
N ILE A 23 2.89 -4.59 5.95
CA ILE A 23 3.86 -3.74 5.27
C ILE A 23 3.65 -3.93 3.77
N VAL A 24 3.25 -2.86 3.08
CA VAL A 24 3.03 -2.88 1.64
C VAL A 24 4.09 -2.05 0.93
N ARG A 25 4.75 -2.67 -0.05
CA ARG A 25 5.85 -2.07 -0.81
C ARG A 25 5.68 -2.31 -2.30
N PHE A 26 5.91 -1.29 -3.10
CA PHE A 26 6.04 -1.43 -4.55
C PHE A 26 7.37 -2.10 -4.89
N VAL A 27 7.29 -3.22 -5.61
CA VAL A 27 8.45 -3.91 -6.20
C VAL A 27 8.90 -3.17 -7.46
N THR A 28 7.95 -2.68 -8.25
CA THR A 28 8.22 -1.89 -9.45
C THR A 28 8.45 -0.43 -9.06
N ARG A 29 9.45 0.24 -9.64
CA ARG A 29 9.66 1.69 -9.39
C ARG A 29 8.40 2.47 -9.80
N CYS A 30 7.77 3.09 -8.81
CA CYS A 30 6.61 3.96 -9.01
C CYS A 30 7.01 5.38 -8.60
N PHE A 31 6.94 6.32 -9.54
CA PHE A 31 7.16 7.74 -9.24
C PHE A 31 5.82 8.35 -8.82
N HIS A 32 5.59 8.46 -7.52
CA HIS A 32 4.39 9.02 -6.95
C HIS A 32 4.71 9.77 -5.63
N PRO A 33 4.08 10.92 -5.31
CA PRO A 33 4.37 11.68 -4.09
C PRO A 33 4.25 10.87 -2.79
N ASN A 34 3.30 9.93 -2.75
CA ASN A 34 3.10 9.01 -1.62
C ASN A 34 3.94 7.72 -1.67
N VAL A 35 4.79 7.54 -2.68
CA VAL A 35 5.66 6.36 -2.81
C VAL A 35 7.12 6.81 -2.82
N ASP A 36 7.86 6.35 -1.83
CA ASP A 36 9.29 6.59 -1.71
C ASP A 36 10.05 5.89 -2.87
N PRO A 37 11.18 6.39 -3.39
CA PRO A 37 12.08 5.66 -4.29
C PRO A 37 12.46 4.24 -3.83
N ALA A 38 12.40 3.93 -2.53
CA ALA A 38 12.57 2.57 -2.00
C ALA A 38 11.33 1.66 -2.18
N GLY A 39 10.22 2.18 -2.71
CA GLY A 39 8.94 1.51 -2.92
C GLY A 39 7.99 1.57 -1.72
N ASN A 40 8.36 2.24 -0.62
CA ASN A 40 7.53 2.34 0.57
C ASN A 40 6.32 3.24 0.31
N ILE A 41 5.13 2.78 0.71
CA ILE A 41 3.88 3.51 0.51
C ILE A 41 3.52 4.26 1.80
N CYS A 42 3.33 5.58 1.70
CA CYS A 42 2.85 6.40 2.80
C CYS A 42 1.33 6.62 2.66
N LEU A 43 0.55 5.74 3.29
CA LEU A 43 -0.91 5.81 3.38
C LEU A 43 -1.34 5.85 4.84
N ASP A 44 -2.25 6.77 5.18
CA ASP A 44 -2.75 6.93 6.54
C ASP A 44 -3.39 5.65 7.08
N ILE A 45 -4.09 4.90 6.21
CA ILE A 45 -4.71 3.63 6.57
C ILE A 45 -3.69 2.55 6.95
N LEU A 46 -2.43 2.66 6.53
CA LEU A 46 -1.34 1.75 6.91
C LEU A 46 -0.53 2.26 8.11
N LYS A 47 -0.85 3.46 8.63
CA LYS A 47 -0.24 4.07 9.82
C LYS A 47 -1.30 4.33 10.88
N ASP A 48 -1.62 5.60 11.14
CA ASP A 48 -2.44 6.04 12.27
C ASP A 48 -3.91 5.67 12.14
N LYS A 49 -4.40 5.47 10.90
CA LYS A 49 -5.78 5.07 10.63
C LYS A 49 -5.91 3.57 10.39
N TRP A 50 -4.90 2.74 10.68
CA TRP A 50 -5.06 1.29 10.56
C TRP A 50 -6.10 0.76 11.55
N SER A 51 -6.90 -0.18 11.07
CA SER A 51 -7.88 -0.92 11.86
C SER A 51 -7.83 -2.37 11.42
N ALA A 52 -7.95 -3.29 12.38
CA ALA A 52 -8.07 -4.72 12.11
C ALA A 52 -9.32 -5.08 11.28
N LEU A 53 -10.23 -4.13 11.10
CA LEU A 53 -11.40 -4.25 10.21
C LEU A 53 -11.07 -4.04 8.72
N TYR A 54 -9.88 -3.52 8.40
CA TYR A 54 -9.48 -3.31 7.00
C TYR A 54 -8.85 -4.56 6.41
N ASP A 55 -9.47 -5.05 5.35
CA ASP A 55 -8.92 -6.13 4.54
C ASP A 55 -7.90 -5.62 3.51
N VAL A 56 -7.13 -6.57 2.98
CA VAL A 56 -6.23 -6.36 1.83
C VAL A 56 -6.95 -5.68 0.67
N ARG A 57 -8.23 -6.00 0.45
CA ARG A 57 -9.06 -5.35 -0.57
C ARG A 57 -9.12 -3.84 -0.39
N THR A 58 -9.35 -3.36 0.83
CA THR A 58 -9.44 -1.92 1.13
C THR A 58 -8.11 -1.24 0.89
N ILE A 59 -7.00 -1.90 1.27
CA ILE A 59 -5.65 -1.40 1.00
C ILE A 59 -5.43 -1.26 -0.52
N LEU A 60 -5.75 -2.29 -1.29
CA LEU A 60 -5.59 -2.27 -2.75
C LEU A 60 -6.48 -1.21 -3.41
N LEU A 61 -7.70 -1.01 -2.92
CA LEU A 61 -8.60 0.05 -3.39
C LEU A 61 -8.04 1.44 -3.10
N SER A 62 -7.48 1.68 -1.91
CA SER A 62 -6.81 2.94 -1.58
C SER A 62 -5.58 3.19 -2.46
N ILE A 63 -4.76 2.18 -2.70
CA ILE A 63 -3.60 2.27 -3.61
C ILE A 63 -4.07 2.55 -5.04
N GLN A 64 -5.13 1.88 -5.51
CA GLN A 64 -5.70 2.12 -6.84
C GLN A 64 -6.23 3.55 -6.96
N SER A 65 -6.96 4.04 -5.95
CA SER A 65 -7.47 5.41 -5.93
C SER A 65 -6.36 6.45 -5.92
N LEU A 66 -5.20 6.11 -5.36
CA LEU A 66 -4.02 6.96 -5.31
C LEU A 66 -3.29 7.03 -6.66
N LEU A 67 -3.33 5.95 -7.45
CA LEU A 67 -2.76 5.89 -8.81
C LEU A 67 -3.73 6.33 -9.92
N GLY A 68 -4.97 6.71 -9.57
CA GLY A 68 -6.05 7.10 -10.48
C GLY A 68 -5.67 8.18 -11.50
#